data_AF-A0A1H8KCN8-F1
#
_entry.id   AF-A0A1H8KCN8-F1
#
_cell.length_a   1.000
_cell.length_b   1.000
_cell.length_c   1.000
_cell.angle_alpha   90.00
_cell.angle_beta   90.00
_cell.angle_gamma   90.00
#
_symmetry.space_group_name_H-M   'P 1'
#
loop_
_entity.id
_entity.type
_entity.pdbx_description
1 polymer ?
#
loop_
_entity_poly.entity_id
_entity_poly.type
_entity_poly.pdbx_seq_one_letter_code
_entity_poly.pdbx_strand_id
1 'polypeptide(L)'
;MTGVSAEAKARVEALLLEPLAGLKRKRGRSAEDHDKAMERLRTDLAYLTDDELRAMVELITAHAVSTKGVWPDEGFIRVWAFDLRKPPAREATYPPSLMRSEMGDRAVAEGWAVELYAVAKKFGPPPPPRYMQGKLKEEAANNAHRARVIIQNRDAGRATEGELAWLAWRAAELKEIHEIRAEKKGAAA
;
A
#
# COMPACT_ATOMS: atom_id res chain seq x y z
N MET A 1 -0.12 14.34 -8.30
CA MET A 1 1.16 13.64 -8.10
C MET A 1 2.20 14.66 -7.68
N THR A 2 2.50 14.78 -6.39
CA THR A 2 3.67 15.52 -5.93
C THR A 2 4.89 14.77 -6.46
N GLY A 3 5.62 15.36 -7.41
CA GLY A 3 6.85 14.75 -7.91
C GLY A 3 7.80 14.49 -6.74
N VAL A 4 8.39 13.31 -6.70
CA VAL A 4 9.44 12.99 -5.73
C VAL A 4 10.56 14.01 -5.90
N SER A 5 10.99 14.64 -4.80
CA SER A 5 12.03 15.67 -4.85
C SER A 5 13.36 15.07 -5.33
N ALA A 6 14.17 15.89 -6.01
CA ALA A 6 15.51 15.48 -6.43
C ALA A 6 16.37 15.03 -5.23
N GLU A 7 16.19 15.66 -4.08
CA GLU A 7 16.84 15.30 -2.82
C GLU A 7 16.46 13.88 -2.36
N ALA A 8 15.18 13.52 -2.42
CA ALA A 8 14.75 12.18 -2.03
C ALA A 8 15.30 11.10 -2.99
N LYS A 9 15.39 11.39 -4.29
CA LYS A 9 16.04 10.49 -5.26
C LYS A 9 17.55 10.37 -5.01
N ALA A 10 18.23 11.47 -4.71
CA ALA A 10 19.65 11.49 -4.40
C ALA A 10 19.97 10.68 -3.13
N ARG A 11 19.08 10.72 -2.13
CA ARG A 11 19.19 9.85 -0.94
C ARG A 11 19.12 8.37 -1.31
N VAL A 12 18.15 7.96 -2.14
CA VAL A 12 18.05 6.56 -2.60
C VAL A 12 19.29 6.16 -3.39
N GLU A 13 19.84 7.06 -4.20
CA GLU A 13 21.09 6.81 -4.92
C GLU A 13 22.24 6.50 -3.94
N ALA A 14 22.53 7.43 -3.03
CA ALA A 14 23.67 7.34 -2.13
C ALA A 14 23.56 6.21 -1.11
N LEU A 15 22.36 5.94 -0.58
CA LEU A 15 22.18 4.98 0.51
C LEU A 15 21.83 3.56 0.04
N LEU A 16 21.38 3.38 -1.20
CA LEU A 16 20.97 2.07 -1.72
C LEU A 16 21.67 1.68 -3.01
N LEU A 17 21.65 2.52 -4.04
CA LEU A 17 22.13 2.13 -5.38
C LEU A 17 23.65 2.13 -5.49
N GLU A 18 24.33 3.17 -4.98
CA GLU A 18 25.80 3.23 -4.96
C GLU A 18 26.45 2.07 -4.19
N PRO A 19 25.99 1.70 -2.96
CA PRO A 19 26.50 0.51 -2.27
C PRO A 19 26.35 -0.80 -3.04
N LEU A 20 25.38 -0.87 -3.96
CA LEU A 20 25.04 -2.07 -4.73
C LEU A 20 25.55 -2.03 -6.18
N ALA A 21 26.33 -1.01 -6.57
CA ALA A 21 26.83 -0.82 -7.94
C ALA A 21 27.69 -1.99 -8.45
N GLY A 22 28.25 -2.81 -7.55
CA GLY A 22 29.02 -4.01 -7.90
C GLY A 22 28.17 -5.20 -8.37
N LEU A 23 26.84 -5.14 -8.23
CA LEU A 23 25.96 -6.22 -8.67
C LEU A 23 25.79 -6.23 -10.19
N LYS A 24 25.79 -7.44 -10.75
CA LYS A 24 25.60 -7.70 -12.18
C LYS A 24 24.15 -7.52 -12.57
N ARG A 25 23.94 -6.96 -13.75
CA ARG A 25 22.62 -6.86 -14.37
C ARG A 25 22.09 -8.26 -14.72
N LYS A 26 20.76 -8.43 -14.70
CA LYS A 26 20.11 -9.67 -15.11
C LYS A 26 20.43 -10.00 -16.58
N ARG A 27 20.74 -11.27 -16.86
CA ARG A 27 21.03 -11.75 -18.22
C ARG A 27 19.84 -11.49 -19.14
N GLY A 28 20.11 -10.97 -20.34
CA GLY A 28 19.09 -10.68 -21.36
C GLY A 28 18.36 -9.35 -21.20
N ARG A 29 18.68 -8.53 -20.18
CA ARG A 29 18.18 -7.15 -20.06
C ARG A 29 19.17 -6.17 -20.70
N SER A 30 18.72 -5.21 -21.51
CA SER A 30 19.59 -4.16 -22.08
C SER A 30 20.11 -3.21 -21.00
N ALA A 31 21.22 -2.51 -21.23
CA ALA A 31 21.73 -1.50 -20.29
C ALA A 31 20.68 -0.42 -20.00
N GLU A 32 20.05 0.08 -21.07
CA GLU A 32 18.99 1.08 -21.00
C GLU A 32 17.80 0.62 -20.14
N ASP A 33 17.35 -0.63 -20.28
CA ASP A 33 16.24 -1.15 -19.47
C ASP A 33 16.60 -1.26 -17.99
N HIS A 34 17.87 -1.52 -17.69
CA HIS A 34 18.35 -1.55 -16.32
C HIS A 34 18.43 -0.14 -15.73
N ASP A 35 18.91 0.84 -16.48
CA ASP A 35 18.99 2.23 -16.01
C ASP A 35 17.58 2.80 -15.78
N LYS A 36 16.63 2.50 -16.67
CA LYS A 36 15.21 2.82 -16.48
C LYS A 36 14.62 2.13 -15.24
N ALA A 37 15.05 0.90 -14.95
CA ALA A 37 14.64 0.20 -13.73
C ALA A 37 15.17 0.89 -12.47
N MET A 38 16.45 1.29 -12.46
CA MET A 38 17.05 2.01 -11.33
C MET A 38 16.36 3.37 -11.12
N GLU A 39 16.00 4.07 -12.19
CA GLU A 39 15.28 5.34 -12.09
C GLU A 39 13.86 5.20 -11.51
N ARG A 40 13.16 4.12 -11.86
CA ARG A 40 11.89 3.78 -11.21
C ARG A 40 12.11 3.54 -9.72
N LEU A 41 13.08 2.70 -9.35
CA LEU A 41 13.38 2.41 -7.95
C LEU A 41 13.73 3.67 -7.13
N ARG A 42 14.48 4.63 -7.69
CA ARG A 42 14.72 5.93 -7.02
C ARG A 42 13.43 6.66 -6.65
N THR A 43 12.44 6.58 -7.53
CA THR A 43 11.13 7.20 -7.31
C THR A 43 10.31 6.38 -6.33
N ASP A 44 10.23 5.08 -6.53
CA ASP A 44 9.38 4.18 -5.76
C ASP A 44 9.84 4.00 -4.32
N LEU A 45 11.14 4.09 -4.04
CA LEU A 45 11.71 3.87 -2.70
C LEU A 45 11.97 5.17 -1.92
N ALA A 46 11.63 6.32 -2.51
CA ALA A 46 11.90 7.63 -1.91
C ALA A 46 11.22 7.87 -0.55
N TYR A 47 10.16 7.12 -0.25
CA TYR A 47 9.41 7.21 1.00
C TYR A 47 10.08 6.48 2.19
N LEU A 48 11.12 5.67 1.93
CA LEU A 48 11.88 4.98 2.96
C LEU A 48 12.80 5.96 3.73
N THR A 49 13.02 5.69 5.02
CA THR A 49 14.06 6.39 5.79
C THR A 49 15.45 5.88 5.45
N ASP A 50 16.47 6.66 5.83
CA ASP A 50 17.88 6.29 5.68
C ASP A 50 18.21 4.90 6.22
N ASP A 51 17.71 4.55 7.41
CA ASP A 51 17.95 3.24 8.02
C ASP A 51 17.25 2.10 7.27
N GLU A 52 16.08 2.36 6.68
CA GLU A 52 15.36 1.37 5.87
C GLU A 52 16.04 1.18 4.51
N LEU A 53 16.61 2.24 3.93
CA LEU A 53 17.42 2.15 2.72
C LEU A 53 18.69 1.32 2.98
N ARG A 54 19.34 1.48 4.14
CA ARG A 54 20.47 0.64 4.54
C ARG A 54 20.05 -0.82 4.77
N ALA A 55 18.92 -1.07 5.42
CA ALA A 55 18.38 -2.42 5.56
C ALA A 55 18.07 -3.08 4.21
N MET A 56 17.62 -2.31 3.22
CA MET A 56 17.43 -2.78 1.85
C MET A 56 18.74 -3.23 1.19
N VAL A 57 19.87 -2.56 1.47
CA VAL A 57 21.20 -3.01 0.99
C VAL A 57 21.52 -4.40 1.51
N GLU A 58 21.26 -4.66 2.79
CA GLU A 58 21.49 -5.97 3.41
C GLU A 58 20.62 -7.06 2.77
N LEU A 59 19.32 -6.79 2.59
CA LEU A 59 18.38 -7.72 1.95
C LEU A 59 18.78 -8.06 0.51
N ILE A 60 19.11 -7.04 -0.29
CA ILE A 60 19.51 -7.25 -1.69
C ILE A 60 20.85 -8.00 -1.77
N THR A 61 21.80 -7.68 -0.90
CA THR A 61 23.10 -8.36 -0.84
C THR A 61 22.92 -9.83 -0.46
N ALA A 62 22.09 -10.12 0.55
CA ALA A 62 21.78 -11.50 0.95
C ALA A 62 21.13 -12.29 -0.19
N HIS A 63 20.19 -11.69 -0.93
CA HIS A 63 19.60 -12.31 -2.11
C HIS A 63 20.66 -12.56 -3.20
N ALA A 64 21.54 -11.58 -3.43
CA ALA A 64 22.58 -11.63 -4.45
C ALA A 64 23.59 -12.77 -4.24
N VAL A 65 23.80 -13.23 -3.00
CA VAL A 65 24.62 -14.43 -2.71
C VAL A 65 24.07 -15.64 -3.48
N SER A 66 22.76 -15.86 -3.44
CA SER A 66 22.12 -17.01 -4.12
C SER A 66 22.08 -16.86 -5.65
N THR A 67 22.11 -15.63 -6.16
CA THR A 67 22.03 -15.32 -7.60
C THR A 67 23.38 -15.03 -8.25
N LYS A 68 24.49 -15.29 -7.54
CA LYS A 68 25.88 -15.05 -8.02
C LYS A 68 26.17 -13.58 -8.32
N GLY A 69 25.71 -12.71 -7.44
CA GLY A 69 25.91 -11.26 -7.51
C GLY A 69 25.01 -10.59 -8.53
N VAL A 70 23.82 -11.11 -8.81
CA VAL A 70 22.89 -10.53 -9.80
C VAL A 70 21.79 -9.74 -9.10
N TRP A 71 21.48 -8.56 -9.64
CA TRP A 71 20.36 -7.72 -9.19
C TRP A 71 19.03 -8.52 -9.13
N PRO A 72 18.28 -8.41 -8.03
CA PRO A 72 16.92 -8.94 -7.96
C PRO A 72 16.00 -8.27 -8.98
N ASP A 73 14.88 -8.93 -9.29
CA ASP A 73 13.81 -8.30 -10.06
C ASP A 73 13.16 -7.16 -9.26
N GLU A 74 12.77 -6.07 -9.95
CA GLU A 74 12.12 -4.89 -9.35
C GLU A 74 10.92 -5.27 -8.46
N GLY A 75 10.18 -6.33 -8.83
CA GLY A 75 9.06 -6.83 -8.05
C GLY A 75 9.47 -7.29 -6.65
N PHE A 76 10.59 -8.00 -6.50
CA PHE A 76 11.09 -8.43 -5.19
C PHE A 76 11.53 -7.24 -4.34
N ILE A 77 12.21 -6.26 -4.95
CA ILE A 77 12.67 -5.05 -4.27
C ILE A 77 11.47 -4.26 -3.74
N ARG A 78 10.40 -4.11 -4.53
CA ARG A 78 9.16 -3.44 -4.10
C ARG A 78 8.45 -4.19 -2.97
N VAL A 79 8.44 -5.52 -3.00
CA VAL A 79 7.85 -6.34 -1.92
C VAL A 79 8.62 -6.13 -0.61
N TRP A 80 9.94 -6.21 -0.63
CA TRP A 80 10.76 -5.96 0.56
C TRP A 80 10.61 -4.53 1.10
N ALA A 81 10.58 -3.55 0.20
CA ALA A 81 10.33 -2.17 0.59
C ALA A 81 8.96 -2.02 1.27
N PHE A 82 7.92 -2.67 0.74
CA PHE A 82 6.59 -2.69 1.33
C PHE A 82 6.55 -3.37 2.71
N ASP A 83 7.31 -4.45 2.88
CA ASP A 83 7.44 -5.18 4.15
C ASP A 83 8.16 -4.36 5.22
N LEU A 84 9.19 -3.59 4.84
CA LEU A 84 9.87 -2.65 5.74
C LEU A 84 8.97 -1.48 6.11
N ARG A 85 8.38 -0.84 5.11
CA ARG A 85 7.47 0.29 5.30
C ARG A 85 6.45 0.35 4.20
N LYS A 86 5.21 0.59 4.59
CA LYS A 86 4.13 0.83 3.63
C LYS A 86 4.24 2.25 3.08
N PRO A 87 4.09 2.45 1.77
CA PRO A 87 3.97 3.78 1.21
C PRO A 87 2.85 4.56 1.92
N PRO A 88 3.01 5.88 2.12
CA PRO A 88 1.92 6.73 2.59
C PRO A 88 0.64 6.47 1.77
N ALA A 89 -0.54 6.50 2.39
CA ALA A 89 -1.80 6.13 1.73
C ALA A 89 -2.08 6.91 0.43
N ARG A 90 -1.63 8.18 0.37
CA ARG A 90 -1.71 9.06 -0.82
C ARG A 90 -0.79 8.66 -1.98
N GLU A 91 0.21 7.83 -1.72
CA GLU A 91 1.18 7.29 -2.68
C GLU A 91 0.93 5.81 -2.99
N ALA A 92 0.11 5.13 -2.19
CA ALA A 92 -0.28 3.74 -2.41
C ALA A 92 -1.33 3.62 -3.53
N THR A 93 -0.91 3.15 -4.71
CA THR A 93 -1.81 2.97 -5.86
C THR A 93 -2.79 1.81 -5.68
N TYR A 94 -2.42 0.80 -4.90
CA TYR A 94 -3.18 -0.46 -4.81
C TYR A 94 -4.55 -0.32 -4.13
N PRO A 95 -4.70 0.26 -2.92
CA PRO A 95 -6.00 0.35 -2.27
C PRO A 95 -7.05 1.11 -3.12
N PRO A 96 -6.74 2.27 -3.74
CA PRO A 96 -7.67 2.92 -4.66
C PRO A 96 -8.00 2.06 -5.89
N SER A 97 -6.99 1.41 -6.49
CA SER A 97 -7.21 0.52 -7.64
C SER A 97 -8.14 -0.65 -7.29
N LEU A 98 -7.99 -1.24 -6.10
CA LEU A 98 -8.85 -2.33 -5.63
C LEU A 98 -10.29 -1.85 -5.43
N MET A 99 -10.49 -0.66 -4.86
CA MET A 99 -11.83 -0.09 -4.68
C MET A 99 -12.51 0.30 -5.99
N ARG A 100 -11.74 0.51 -7.07
CA ARG A 100 -12.27 0.71 -8.43
C ARG A 100 -12.53 -0.61 -9.18
N SER A 101 -12.12 -1.77 -8.65
CA SER A 101 -12.32 -3.07 -9.30
C SER A 101 -13.72 -3.65 -9.08
N GLU A 102 -14.06 -4.74 -9.77
CA GLU A 102 -15.29 -5.52 -9.55
C GLU A 102 -15.41 -6.05 -8.11
N MET A 103 -14.29 -6.35 -7.45
CA MET A 103 -14.30 -6.73 -6.04
C MET A 103 -14.73 -5.56 -5.15
N GLY A 104 -14.24 -4.35 -5.44
CA GLY A 104 -14.68 -3.13 -4.75
C GLY A 104 -16.16 -2.83 -5.00
N ASP A 105 -16.64 -3.04 -6.23
CA ASP A 105 -18.05 -2.88 -6.57
C ASP A 105 -18.95 -3.83 -5.74
N ARG A 106 -18.56 -5.10 -5.62
CA ARG A 106 -19.24 -6.08 -4.75
C ARG A 106 -19.15 -5.72 -3.27
N ALA A 107 -17.98 -5.28 -2.80
CA ALA A 107 -17.79 -4.92 -1.39
C ALA A 107 -18.67 -3.76 -0.96
N VAL A 108 -18.90 -2.78 -1.84
CA VAL A 108 -19.85 -1.70 -1.56
C VAL A 108 -21.29 -2.20 -1.61
N ALA A 109 -21.66 -2.99 -2.62
CA ALA A 109 -23.02 -3.51 -2.76
C ALA A 109 -23.44 -4.38 -1.56
N GLU A 110 -22.50 -5.14 -1.00
CA GLU A 110 -22.72 -6.08 0.09
C GLU A 110 -22.34 -5.51 1.48
N GLY A 111 -21.84 -4.27 1.56
CA GLY A 111 -21.61 -3.56 2.82
C GLY A 111 -20.33 -3.87 3.59
N TRP A 112 -19.28 -4.40 2.94
CA TRP A 112 -17.98 -4.75 3.55
C TRP A 112 -16.79 -3.98 2.94
N ALA A 113 -17.06 -2.81 2.35
CA ALA A 113 -16.06 -2.00 1.65
C ALA A 113 -14.98 -1.41 2.58
N VAL A 114 -15.35 -1.01 3.81
CA VAL A 114 -14.42 -0.43 4.78
C VAL A 114 -13.39 -1.47 5.20
N GLU A 115 -13.84 -2.69 5.44
CA GLU A 115 -13.04 -3.84 5.85
C GLU A 115 -12.08 -4.23 4.73
N LEU A 116 -12.56 -4.29 3.48
CA LEU A 116 -11.70 -4.52 2.32
C LEU A 116 -10.63 -3.43 2.19
N TYR A 117 -11.02 -2.17 2.32
CA TYR A 117 -10.10 -1.04 2.14
C TYR A 117 -9.06 -0.97 3.25
N ALA A 118 -9.45 -1.20 4.51
CA ALA A 118 -8.54 -1.29 5.65
C ALA A 118 -7.53 -2.44 5.48
N VAL A 119 -7.99 -3.61 5.01
CA VAL A 119 -7.11 -4.75 4.69
C VAL A 119 -6.16 -4.42 3.56
N ALA A 120 -6.62 -3.76 2.50
CA ALA A 120 -5.76 -3.35 1.39
C ALA A 120 -4.68 -2.36 1.83
N LYS A 121 -5.02 -1.39 2.71
CA LYS A 121 -4.03 -0.48 3.31
C LYS A 121 -3.08 -1.21 4.26
N LYS A 122 -3.54 -2.23 4.96
CA LYS A 122 -2.75 -2.98 5.94
C LYS A 122 -1.86 -4.06 5.32
N PHE A 123 -2.25 -4.69 4.22
CA PHE A 123 -1.52 -5.84 3.69
C PHE A 123 -1.05 -5.65 2.26
N GLY A 124 -1.57 -4.66 1.54
CA GLY A 124 -1.21 -4.45 0.13
C GLY A 124 -1.74 -5.58 -0.77
N PRO A 125 -1.20 -5.71 -1.99
CA PRO A 125 -1.53 -6.80 -2.89
C PRO A 125 -0.97 -8.15 -2.39
N PRO A 126 -1.58 -9.30 -2.76
CA PRO A 126 -2.73 -9.45 -3.65
C PRO A 126 -4.09 -9.26 -2.93
N PRO A 127 -5.22 -9.16 -3.70
CA PRO A 127 -6.54 -9.06 -3.10
C PRO A 127 -6.86 -10.23 -2.17
N PRO A 128 -7.70 -10.02 -1.14
CA PRO A 128 -8.07 -11.09 -0.23
C PRO A 128 -8.70 -12.28 -0.98
N PRO A 129 -8.21 -13.51 -0.75
CA PRO A 129 -8.78 -14.72 -1.34
C PRO A 129 -10.20 -14.95 -0.84
N ARG A 130 -10.98 -15.76 -1.56
CA ARG A 130 -12.42 -15.98 -1.29
C ARG A 130 -12.72 -16.36 0.16
N TYR A 131 -11.89 -17.18 0.80
CA TYR A 131 -12.11 -17.59 2.19
C TYR A 131 -11.94 -16.42 3.17
N MET A 132 -11.08 -15.44 2.89
CA MET A 132 -10.95 -14.23 3.71
C MET A 132 -12.13 -13.28 3.51
N GLN A 133 -12.73 -13.25 2.32
CA GLN A 133 -13.90 -12.40 2.05
C GLN A 133 -15.08 -12.75 2.94
N GLY A 134 -15.27 -14.03 3.31
CA GLY A 134 -16.27 -14.43 4.31
C GLY A 134 -16.04 -13.76 5.67
N LYS A 135 -14.78 -13.80 6.16
CA LYS A 135 -14.39 -13.13 7.41
C LYS A 135 -14.59 -11.62 7.36
N LEU A 136 -14.29 -10.98 6.23
CA LEU A 136 -14.51 -9.54 6.07
C LEU A 136 -15.98 -9.16 6.13
N LYS A 137 -16.88 -10.01 5.60
CA LYS A 137 -18.32 -9.80 5.72
C LYS A 137 -18.83 -9.95 7.15
N GLU A 138 -18.34 -10.96 7.87
CA GLU A 138 -18.65 -11.15 9.29
C GLU A 138 -18.15 -9.97 10.12
N GLU A 139 -16.92 -9.52 9.89
CA GLU A 139 -16.35 -8.34 10.54
C GLU A 139 -17.15 -7.08 10.22
N ALA A 140 -17.58 -6.91 8.96
CA ALA A 140 -18.42 -5.79 8.56
C ALA A 140 -19.78 -5.78 9.27
N ALA A 141 -20.42 -6.95 9.41
CA ALA A 141 -21.67 -7.08 10.15
C ALA A 141 -21.49 -6.73 11.64
N ASN A 142 -20.41 -7.19 12.26
CA ASN A 142 -20.06 -6.87 13.64
C ASN A 142 -19.76 -5.38 13.81
N ASN A 143 -19.00 -4.78 12.90
CA ASN A 143 -18.69 -3.36 12.89
C ASN A 143 -19.95 -2.50 12.66
N ALA A 144 -20.86 -2.93 11.80
CA ALA A 144 -22.13 -2.24 11.59
C ALA A 144 -23.00 -2.28 12.87
N HIS A 145 -23.02 -3.41 13.57
CA HIS A 145 -23.67 -3.50 14.87
C HIS A 145 -23.01 -2.59 15.92
N ARG A 146 -21.68 -2.65 16.03
CA ARG A 146 -20.88 -1.77 16.91
C ARG A 146 -21.18 -0.30 16.63
N ALA A 147 -21.23 0.12 15.37
CA ALA A 147 -21.55 1.49 15.01
C ALA A 147 -22.93 1.93 15.50
N ARG A 148 -23.96 1.06 15.38
CA ARG A 148 -25.30 1.35 15.91
C ARG A 148 -25.29 1.52 17.43
N VAL A 149 -24.59 0.65 18.15
CA VAL A 149 -24.48 0.73 19.62
C VAL A 149 -23.77 2.01 20.04
N ILE A 150 -22.66 2.36 19.38
CA ILE A 150 -21.94 3.60 19.70
C ILE A 150 -22.81 4.84 19.42
N ILE A 151 -23.56 4.86 18.31
CA ILE A 151 -24.48 5.96 18.01
C ILE A 151 -25.53 6.11 19.12
N GLN A 152 -26.12 5.00 19.58
CA GLN A 152 -27.07 5.02 20.70
C GLN A 152 -26.41 5.52 21.99
N ASN A 153 -25.18 5.08 22.29
CA ASN A 153 -24.43 5.55 23.46
C ASN A 153 -24.11 7.04 23.36
N ARG A 154 -23.74 7.54 22.17
CA ARG A 154 -23.46 8.95 21.92
C ARG A 154 -24.70 9.80 22.17
N ASP A 155 -25.84 9.39 21.59
CA ASP A 155 -27.09 10.13 21.72
C ASP A 155 -27.61 10.11 23.18
N ALA A 156 -27.24 9.10 23.95
CA ALA A 156 -27.49 9.02 25.39
C ALA A 156 -26.40 9.65 26.29
N GLY A 157 -25.38 10.32 25.72
CA GLY A 157 -24.30 10.96 26.47
C GLY A 157 -23.34 10.00 27.19
N ARG A 158 -23.31 8.73 26.78
CA ARG A 158 -22.53 7.63 27.40
C ARG A 158 -21.39 7.10 26.53
N ALA A 159 -21.23 7.60 25.30
CA ALA A 159 -20.13 7.18 24.44
C ALA A 159 -18.78 7.68 24.96
N THR A 160 -17.80 6.80 24.94
CA THR A 160 -16.40 7.12 25.27
C THR A 160 -15.73 7.86 24.11
N GLU A 161 -14.65 8.59 24.41
CA GLU A 161 -13.84 9.27 23.38
C GLU A 161 -13.30 8.28 22.33
N GLY A 162 -12.85 7.10 22.75
CA GLY A 162 -12.36 6.05 21.84
C GLY A 162 -13.44 5.52 20.90
N GLU A 163 -14.69 5.40 21.37
CA GLU A 163 -15.81 5.01 20.52
C GLU A 163 -16.16 6.09 19.49
N LEU A 164 -16.13 7.36 19.88
CA LEU A 164 -16.36 8.49 18.98
C LEU A 164 -15.25 8.59 17.93
N ALA A 165 -13.99 8.41 18.34
CA ALA A 165 -12.84 8.37 17.44
C ALA A 165 -12.96 7.23 16.43
N TRP A 166 -13.39 6.05 16.87
CA TRP A 166 -13.63 4.91 15.98
C TRP A 166 -14.75 5.17 14.96
N LEU A 167 -15.86 5.79 15.39
CA LEU A 167 -16.93 6.21 14.47
C LEU A 167 -16.43 7.23 13.44
N ALA A 168 -15.65 8.22 13.89
CA ALA A 168 -15.07 9.25 13.02
C ALA A 168 -14.12 8.63 11.98
N TRP A 169 -13.25 7.71 12.41
CA TRP A 169 -12.38 6.95 11.51
C TRP A 169 -13.22 6.19 10.47
N ARG A 170 -14.22 5.41 10.89
CA ARG A 170 -15.05 4.63 9.97
C ARG A 170 -15.80 5.50 8.95
N ALA A 171 -16.27 6.69 9.37
CA ALA A 171 -16.91 7.65 8.48
C ALA A 171 -15.92 8.25 7.46
N ALA A 172 -14.69 8.55 7.89
CA ALA A 172 -13.63 9.03 7.00
C ALA A 172 -13.25 7.98 5.94
N GLU A 173 -13.11 6.71 6.33
CA GLU A 173 -12.83 5.60 5.40
C GLU A 173 -13.94 5.45 4.35
N LEU A 174 -15.21 5.51 4.76
CA LEU A 174 -16.34 5.48 3.83
C LEU A 174 -16.31 6.66 2.85
N LYS A 175 -16.03 7.86 3.35
CA LYS A 175 -15.92 9.06 2.52
C LYS A 175 -14.81 8.91 1.46
N GLU A 176 -13.63 8.46 1.87
CA GLU A 176 -12.49 8.23 0.97
C GLU A 176 -12.83 7.18 -0.10
N ILE A 177 -13.49 6.07 0.28
CA ILE A 177 -13.97 5.05 -0.67
C ILE A 177 -14.95 5.66 -1.68
N HIS A 178 -15.87 6.51 -1.23
CA HIS A 178 -16.83 7.18 -2.12
C HIS A 178 -16.15 8.13 -3.10
N GLU A 179 -15.15 8.90 -2.66
CA GLU A 179 -14.36 9.82 -3.50
C GLU A 179 -13.58 9.03 -4.57
N ILE A 180 -12.84 7.99 -4.18
CA ILE A 180 -12.10 7.10 -5.10
C ILE A 180 -13.01 6.52 -6.20
N ARG A 181 -14.24 6.17 -5.84
CA ARG A 181 -15.23 5.59 -6.78
C ARG A 181 -15.95 6.64 -7.62
N ALA A 182 -16.10 7.88 -7.13
CA ALA A 182 -16.64 8.98 -7.92
C ALA A 182 -15.69 9.32 -9.09
N GLU A 183 -14.38 9.31 -8.85
CA GLU A 183 -13.37 9.50 -9.90
C GLU A 183 -13.46 8.44 -11.01
N LYS A 184 -13.75 7.17 -10.66
CA LYS A 184 -13.99 6.09 -11.64
C LYS A 184 -15.17 6.42 -12.57
N LYS A 185 -16.25 6.97 -12.01
CA LYS A 185 -17.45 7.34 -12.80
C LYS A 185 -17.19 8.55 -13.70
N GLY A 186 -16.41 9.54 -13.23
CA GLY A 186 -16.04 10.71 -14.02
C GLY A 186 -15.06 10.42 -15.16
N ALA A 187 -14.22 9.39 -15.03
CA ALA A 187 -13.30 8.94 -16.09
C ALA A 187 -13.95 8.02 -17.14
N ALA A 188 -15.17 7.53 -16.88
CA ALA A 188 -15.92 6.63 -17.76
C ALA A 188 -17.08 7.31 -18.50
N ALA A 189 -17.23 8.63 -18.33
CA ALA A 189 -18.20 9.49 -19.00
C ALA A 189 -17.49 10.38 -20.02
#